data_AF-A0A7S2XYR5-F1
#
_entry.id   AF-A0A7S2XYR5-F1
#
_cell.length_a   1.000
_cell.length_b   1.000
_cell.length_c   1.000
_cell.angle_alpha   90.00
_cell.angle_beta   90.00
_cell.angle_gamma   90.00
#
_symmetry.space_group_name_H-M   'P 1'
#
loop_
_entity.id
_entity.type
_entity.pdbx_description
1 polymer ?
#
loop_
_entity_poly.entity_id
_entity_poly.type
_entity_poly.pdbx_seq_one_letter_code
_entity_poly.pdbx_strand_id
1 'polypeptide(L)'
;VTGGATVADTGLTVTTGGATISGNINLDSPLVSTSTMECTTLTQTSDRNLKTDIEPLIFEESMLSRLQAVSFAWKSGTILGSVDHTQRHFGFIAQDVMEVFPELVKINDDGVHSLQYQ
;
A
#
# COMPACT_ATOMS: atom_id res chain seq x y z
N VAL A 1 6.55 32.78 -12.38
CA VAL A 1 7.84 32.25 -12.89
C VAL A 1 7.48 31.20 -13.93
N THR A 2 7.93 31.36 -15.18
CA THR A 2 7.61 30.46 -16.30
C THR A 2 8.83 29.61 -16.63
N GLY A 3 9.33 28.88 -15.63
CA GLY A 3 10.56 28.09 -15.71
C GLY A 3 10.57 27.00 -14.65
N GLY A 4 11.42 25.98 -14.84
CA GLY A 4 11.59 24.86 -13.92
C GLY A 4 12.59 25.17 -12.80
N ALA A 5 12.61 24.33 -11.78
CA ALA A 5 13.64 24.29 -10.74
C ALA A 5 14.33 22.92 -10.75
N THR A 6 15.65 22.91 -10.58
CA THR A 6 16.44 21.67 -10.45
C THR A 6 17.11 21.67 -9.08
N VAL A 7 16.97 20.57 -8.34
CA VAL A 7 17.64 20.33 -7.06
C VAL A 7 18.61 19.16 -7.26
N ALA A 8 19.90 19.37 -7.03
CA ALA A 8 20.94 18.43 -7.47
C ALA A 8 21.50 17.50 -6.38
N ASP A 9 21.30 17.81 -5.09
CA ASP A 9 22.03 17.12 -4.00
C ASP A 9 21.12 16.70 -2.84
N THR A 10 20.50 17.64 -2.12
CA THR A 10 19.83 17.36 -0.83
C THR A 10 18.32 17.08 -0.91
N GLY A 11 17.78 16.86 -2.11
CA GLY A 11 16.34 16.68 -2.33
C GLY A 11 15.47 17.91 -1.97
N LEU A 12 14.17 17.81 -2.20
CA LEU A 12 13.18 18.83 -1.81
C LEU A 12 12.40 18.36 -0.59
N THR A 13 12.47 19.10 0.51
CA THR A 13 11.65 18.84 1.72
C THR A 13 10.64 19.97 1.92
N VAL A 14 9.36 19.61 2.02
CA VAL A 14 8.27 20.53 2.37
C VAL A 14 7.83 20.22 3.80
N THR A 15 8.20 21.07 4.76
CA THR A 15 7.93 20.85 6.19
C THR A 15 6.54 21.29 6.63
N THR A 16 5.89 22.17 5.86
CA THR A 16 4.53 22.65 6.11
C THR A 16 3.85 22.95 4.78
N GLY A 17 2.56 22.66 4.67
CA GLY A 17 1.79 22.79 3.43
C GLY A 17 1.73 21.50 2.62
N GLY A 18 1.37 21.60 1.34
CA GLY A 18 1.31 20.48 0.40
C GLY A 18 1.93 20.84 -0.94
N ALA A 19 2.32 19.81 -1.71
CA ALA A 19 2.78 19.96 -3.07
C ALA A 19 1.70 19.48 -4.04
N THR A 20 1.29 20.35 -4.97
CA THR A 20 0.38 19.97 -6.06
C THR A 20 1.18 19.83 -7.34
N ILE A 21 1.07 18.67 -7.98
CA ILE A 21 1.76 18.35 -9.25
C ILE A 21 0.68 18.06 -10.28
N SER A 22 0.50 18.97 -11.24
CA SER A 22 -0.49 18.82 -12.31
C SER A 22 0.01 17.97 -13.49
N GLY A 23 1.25 17.49 -13.43
CA GLY A 23 1.88 16.64 -14.43
C GLY A 23 2.31 15.30 -13.85
N ASN A 24 3.36 14.70 -14.42
CA ASN A 24 3.82 13.38 -14.03
C ASN A 24 4.82 13.45 -12.86
N ILE A 25 4.83 12.41 -12.05
CA ILE A 25 5.87 12.11 -11.05
C ILE A 25 6.64 10.91 -11.58
N ASN A 26 7.90 11.11 -11.99
CA ASN A 26 8.81 10.03 -12.37
C ASN A 26 9.81 9.80 -11.23
N LEU A 27 9.97 8.54 -10.81
CA LEU A 27 10.84 8.17 -9.70
C LEU A 27 11.76 7.03 -10.15
N ASP A 28 13.06 7.18 -9.90
CA ASP A 28 14.06 6.09 -10.07
C ASP A 28 14.23 5.28 -8.77
N SER A 29 13.37 5.53 -7.78
CA SER A 29 13.38 4.90 -6.47
C SER A 29 11.94 4.69 -5.98
N PRO A 30 11.70 3.80 -5.00
CA PRO A 30 10.35 3.54 -4.52
C PRO A 30 9.67 4.80 -3.97
N LEU A 31 8.38 4.94 -4.28
CA LEU A 31 7.51 5.87 -3.57
C LEU A 31 7.15 5.27 -2.21
N VAL A 32 7.46 5.97 -1.12
CA VAL A 32 7.03 5.61 0.23
C VAL A 32 5.99 6.63 0.70
N SER A 33 4.74 6.19 0.86
CA SER A 33 3.67 6.98 1.47
C SER A 33 3.36 6.42 2.86
N THR A 34 3.30 7.29 3.87
CA THR A 34 2.87 6.93 5.23
C THR A 34 1.38 7.23 5.47
N SER A 35 0.63 7.51 4.39
CA SER A 35 -0.79 7.87 4.40
C SER A 35 -1.53 7.27 3.19
N THR A 36 -2.80 7.64 3.03
CA THR A 36 -3.69 7.20 1.95
C THR A 36 -3.19 7.65 0.59
N MET A 37 -3.23 6.74 -0.40
CA MET A 37 -3.05 7.04 -1.81
C MET A 37 -4.36 6.77 -2.55
N GLU A 38 -4.89 7.81 -3.22
CA GLU A 38 -6.07 7.70 -4.07
C GLU A 38 -5.63 7.74 -5.54
N CYS A 39 -6.05 6.74 -6.32
CA CYS A 39 -5.75 6.67 -7.74
C CYS A 39 -6.99 6.17 -8.50
N THR A 40 -7.21 6.68 -9.71
CA THR A 40 -8.29 6.19 -10.59
C THR A 40 -7.95 4.81 -11.15
N THR A 41 -6.68 4.57 -11.43
CA THR A 41 -6.16 3.31 -11.97
C THR A 41 -4.78 3.02 -11.40
N LEU A 42 -4.52 1.77 -11.07
CA LEU A 42 -3.20 1.26 -10.70
C LEU A 42 -2.85 0.09 -11.62
N THR A 43 -1.71 0.18 -12.32
CA THR A 43 -1.18 -0.91 -13.14
C THR A 43 0.10 -1.42 -12.50
N GLN A 44 0.13 -2.71 -12.16
CA GLN A 44 1.30 -3.36 -11.58
C GLN A 44 1.92 -4.31 -12.60
N THR A 45 3.23 -4.18 -12.83
CA THR A 45 3.96 -5.01 -13.79
C THR A 45 3.94 -6.48 -13.34
N SER A 46 3.36 -7.34 -14.17
CA SER A 46 3.18 -8.78 -13.90
C SER A 46 3.61 -9.65 -15.10
N ASP A 47 4.65 -9.21 -15.83
CA ASP A 47 5.15 -9.93 -17.00
C ASP A 47 5.90 -11.21 -16.59
N ARG A 48 5.60 -12.34 -17.23
CA ARG A 48 6.26 -13.63 -16.99
C ARG A 48 7.77 -13.56 -17.23
N ASN A 49 8.24 -12.73 -18.16
CA ASN A 49 9.67 -12.57 -18.44
C ASN A 49 10.42 -11.80 -17.33
N LEU A 50 9.68 -11.10 -16.46
CA LEU A 50 10.22 -10.37 -15.32
C LEU A 50 10.07 -11.13 -14.00
N LYS A 51 9.52 -12.35 -14.05
CA LYS A 51 9.28 -13.22 -12.89
C LYS A 51 10.09 -14.51 -13.05
N THR A 52 10.73 -14.93 -11.97
CA THR A 52 11.44 -16.22 -11.87
C THR A 52 10.75 -17.11 -10.83
N ASP A 53 11.12 -18.39 -10.78
CA ASP A 53 10.69 -19.34 -9.75
C ASP A 53 9.16 -19.42 -9.62
N ILE A 54 8.48 -19.45 -10.78
CA ILE A 54 7.02 -19.47 -10.85
C ILE A 54 6.52 -20.89 -10.55
N GLU A 55 6.08 -21.11 -9.33
CA GLU A 55 5.46 -22.35 -8.87
C GLU A 55 3.95 -22.18 -8.67
N PRO A 56 3.12 -23.20 -8.97
CA PRO A 56 1.72 -23.18 -8.61
C PRO A 56 1.55 -23.09 -7.09
N LEU A 57 0.67 -22.22 -6.62
CA LEU A 57 0.25 -22.24 -5.22
C LEU A 57 -0.61 -23.49 -4.97
N ILE A 58 -0.08 -24.42 -4.18
CA ILE A 58 -0.81 -25.61 -3.73
C ILE A 58 -1.38 -25.30 -2.35
N PHE A 59 -2.68 -25.07 -2.28
CA PHE A 59 -3.41 -24.90 -1.02
C PHE A 59 -4.70 -25.73 -1.05
N GLU A 60 -5.18 -26.12 0.13
CA GLU A 60 -6.49 -26.77 0.23
C GLU A 60 -7.59 -25.73 0.00
N GLU A 61 -8.63 -26.05 -0.78
CA GLU A 61 -9.78 -25.14 -0.99
C GLU A 61 -10.41 -24.66 0.33
N SER A 62 -10.30 -25.49 1.38
CA SER A 62 -10.71 -25.17 2.75
C SER A 62 -10.03 -23.90 3.30
N MET A 63 -8.82 -23.58 2.84
CA MET A 63 -8.07 -22.40 3.28
C MET A 63 -8.74 -21.09 2.85
N LEU A 64 -9.26 -21.02 1.63
CA LEU A 64 -10.01 -19.83 1.19
C LEU A 64 -11.28 -19.62 2.03
N SER A 65 -11.91 -20.71 2.46
CA SER A 65 -13.11 -20.67 3.31
C SER A 65 -12.81 -20.23 4.75
N ARG A 66 -11.54 -20.29 5.18
CA ARG A 66 -11.09 -19.79 6.49
C ARG A 66 -10.85 -18.28 6.50
N LEU A 67 -10.76 -17.63 5.33
CA LEU A 67 -10.61 -16.18 5.26
C LEU A 67 -11.92 -15.49 5.64
N GLN A 68 -11.85 -14.62 6.65
CA GLN A 68 -13.00 -13.88 7.13
C GLN A 68 -12.98 -12.44 6.61
N ALA A 69 -13.86 -12.15 5.65
CA ALA A 69 -14.13 -10.77 5.26
C ALA A 69 -14.79 -10.02 6.43
N VAL A 70 -14.31 -8.81 6.71
CA VAL A 70 -14.79 -7.96 7.80
C VAL A 70 -15.22 -6.60 7.28
N SER A 71 -16.11 -5.96 8.03
CA SER A 71 -16.27 -4.51 7.95
C SER A 71 -15.65 -3.89 9.20
N PHE A 72 -15.01 -2.73 9.05
CA PHE A 72 -14.32 -2.06 10.15
C PHE A 72 -14.41 -0.54 10.00
N ALA A 73 -14.11 0.14 11.10
CA ALA A 73 -13.90 1.59 11.13
C ALA A 73 -12.51 1.84 11.74
N TRP A 74 -11.80 2.83 11.23
CA TRP A 74 -10.46 3.15 11.74
C TRP A 74 -10.56 3.85 13.09
N LYS A 75 -9.68 3.46 14.02
CA LYS A 75 -9.54 4.16 15.30
C LYS A 75 -9.06 5.60 15.05
N SER A 76 -9.61 6.57 15.77
CA SER A 76 -9.19 7.97 15.66
C SER A 76 -7.69 8.13 15.89
N GLY A 77 -7.02 8.92 15.04
CA GLY A 77 -5.60 9.25 15.18
C GLY A 77 -4.61 8.14 14.78
N THR A 78 -5.07 7.03 14.20
CA THR A 78 -4.20 5.92 13.77
C THR A 78 -3.67 6.04 12.34
N ILE A 79 -4.24 6.93 11.53
CA ILE A 79 -3.76 7.22 10.17
C ILE A 79 -3.59 8.74 10.05
N LEU A 80 -2.42 9.17 9.59
CA LEU A 80 -2.12 10.58 9.33
C LEU A 80 -2.80 11.01 8.02
N GLY A 81 -4.07 11.39 8.05
CA GLY A 81 -4.80 11.84 6.85
C GLY A 81 -6.32 11.75 6.98
N SER A 82 -7.02 12.23 5.96
CA SER A 82 -8.49 12.36 5.86
C SER A 82 -9.20 11.01 5.64
N VAL A 83 -8.82 9.96 6.35
CA VAL A 83 -9.67 8.75 6.35
C VAL A 83 -10.93 9.08 7.13
N ASP A 84 -12.09 8.94 6.49
CA ASP A 84 -13.36 9.20 7.16
C ASP A 84 -13.61 8.12 8.23
N HIS A 85 -13.35 8.48 9.48
CA HIS A 85 -13.56 7.62 10.65
C HIS A 85 -15.04 7.27 10.89
N THR A 86 -15.97 7.95 10.22
CA THR A 86 -17.40 7.65 10.27
C THR A 86 -17.80 6.63 9.21
N GLN A 87 -16.97 6.41 8.19
CA GLN A 87 -17.24 5.47 7.12
C GLN A 87 -16.85 4.04 7.52
N ARG A 88 -17.67 3.08 7.08
CA ARG A 88 -17.34 1.66 7.17
C ARG A 88 -16.48 1.27 5.96
N HIS A 89 -15.36 0.64 6.24
CA HIS A 89 -14.48 0.01 5.27
C HIS A 89 -14.69 -1.50 5.29
N PHE A 90 -14.29 -2.17 4.21
CA PHE A 90 -14.39 -3.61 4.05
C PHE A 90 -13.04 -4.16 3.64
N GLY A 91 -12.70 -5.34 4.13
CA GLY A 91 -11.43 -5.99 3.83
C GLY A 91 -11.18 -7.18 4.74
N PHE A 92 -9.91 -7.42 5.04
CA PHE A 92 -9.45 -8.51 5.90
C PHE A 92 -8.54 -7.96 7.00
N ILE A 93 -8.49 -8.64 8.13
CA ILE A 93 -7.52 -8.37 9.18
C ILE A 93 -6.24 -9.13 8.84
N ALA A 94 -5.10 -8.42 8.81
CA ALA A 94 -3.83 -9.01 8.40
C ALA A 94 -3.40 -10.17 9.32
N GLN A 95 -3.68 -10.09 10.61
CA GLN A 95 -3.42 -11.15 11.58
C GLN A 95 -4.23 -12.42 11.27
N ASP A 96 -5.53 -12.28 10.97
CA ASP A 96 -6.38 -13.42 10.62
C ASP A 96 -5.93 -14.08 9.30
N VAL A 97 -5.49 -13.26 8.33
CA VAL A 97 -4.90 -13.77 7.07
C VAL A 97 -3.60 -14.51 7.36
N MET A 98 -2.76 -14.04 8.28
CA MET A 98 -1.48 -14.67 8.62
C MET A 98 -1.62 -16.10 9.12
N GLU A 99 -2.73 -16.45 9.78
CA GLU A 99 -3.01 -17.82 10.25
C GLU A 99 -3.33 -18.81 9.10
N VAL A 100 -3.63 -18.28 7.91
CA VAL A 100 -4.02 -19.07 6.73
C VAL A 100 -2.96 -18.96 5.63
N PHE A 101 -2.54 -17.74 5.29
CA PHE A 101 -1.57 -17.41 4.23
C PHE A 101 -0.51 -16.44 4.79
N PRO A 102 0.43 -16.91 5.63
CA PRO A 102 1.45 -16.05 6.26
C PRO A 102 2.30 -15.29 5.23
N GLU A 103 2.50 -15.84 4.04
CA GLU A 103 3.24 -15.23 2.94
C GLU A 103 2.59 -13.98 2.33
N LEU A 104 1.29 -13.74 2.59
CA LEU A 104 0.57 -12.55 2.14
C LEU A 104 0.62 -11.40 3.14
N VAL A 105 1.34 -11.58 4.26
CA VAL A 105 1.39 -10.60 5.36
C VAL A 105 2.81 -10.11 5.57
N LYS A 106 2.98 -8.80 5.52
CA LYS A 106 4.22 -8.12 5.88
C LYS A 106 4.09 -7.51 7.27
N ILE A 107 5.13 -7.64 8.08
CA ILE A 107 5.25 -6.98 9.38
C ILE A 107 6.35 -5.93 9.26
N ASN A 108 6.08 -4.69 9.63
CA ASN A 108 7.10 -3.63 9.67
C ASN A 108 7.89 -3.66 11.00
N ASP A 109 8.91 -2.81 11.12
CA ASP A 109 9.79 -2.76 12.29
C ASP A 109 9.05 -2.40 13.60
N ASP A 110 7.89 -1.74 13.49
CA ASP A 110 7.01 -1.39 14.61
C ASP A 110 6.02 -2.51 14.98
N GLY A 111 6.06 -3.67 14.31
CA GLY A 111 5.16 -4.80 14.52
C GLY A 111 3.77 -4.65 13.88
N VAL A 112 3.57 -3.64 13.03
CA VAL A 112 2.31 -3.43 12.30
C VAL A 112 2.23 -4.41 11.13
N HIS A 113 1.12 -5.14 11.07
CA HIS A 113 0.85 -6.12 10.02
C HIS A 113 0.11 -5.45 8.85
N SER A 114 0.50 -5.78 7.64
CA SER A 114 -0.07 -5.26 6.39
C SER A 114 -0.25 -6.38 5.39
N LEU A 115 -1.32 -6.32 4.60
CA LEU A 115 -1.52 -7.25 3.49
C LEU A 115 -0.63 -6.83 2.31
N GLN A 116 0.13 -7.79 1.78
CA GLN A 116 0.97 -7.59 0.62
C GLN A 116 0.21 -8.02 -0.63
N TYR A 117 -0.43 -7.05 -1.27
CA TYR A 117 -0.95 -7.21 -2.62
C TYR A 117 0.15 -6.82 -3.62
N GLN A 118 0.45 -7.71 -4.56
CA GLN A 118 1.29 -7.45 -5.74
C GLN A 118 0.54 -7.85 -7.00
#